data_AF-A0A8K0J0A0-F1
#
_entry.id   AF-A0A8K0J0A0-F1
#
_cell.length_a   1.000
_cell.length_b   1.000
_cell.length_c   1.000
_cell.angle_alpha   90.00
_cell.angle_beta   90.00
_cell.angle_gamma   90.00
#
_symmetry.space_group_name_H-M   'P 1'
#
loop_
_entity.id
_entity.type
_entity.pdbx_description
1 polymer ?
#
loop_
_entity_poly.entity_id
_entity_poly.type
_entity_poly.pdbx_seq_one_letter_code
_entity_poly.pdbx_strand_id
1 'polypeptide(L)'
;MVAADAARNRLPRADMPAWKIALYGGLAGEALWLASYPFDVVKSKMQTDGFGPRQRYPSTRACFAATWRADGIRGFWKGIWPTLLRAMPVSAGTFAVVEMTTRAIS
;
A
#
# COMPACT_ATOMS: atom_id res chain seq x y z
N MET A 1 -14.95 6.73 -6.15
CA MET A 1 -14.31 7.67 -7.11
C MET A 1 -14.76 7.41 -8.54
N VAL A 2 -14.46 6.25 -9.14
CA VAL A 2 -14.88 5.88 -10.51
C VAL A 2 -16.39 6.04 -10.75
N ALA A 3 -17.23 5.50 -9.86
CA ALA A 3 -18.68 5.58 -9.99
C ALA A 3 -19.23 7.02 -9.86
N ALA A 4 -18.54 7.87 -9.08
CA ALA A 4 -18.92 9.27 -8.90
C ALA A 4 -18.54 10.12 -10.12
N ASP A 5 -17.38 9.89 -10.73
CA ASP A 5 -16.96 10.56 -11.97
C ASP A 5 -17.80 10.12 -13.17
N ALA A 6 -18.11 8.83 -13.27
CA ALA A 6 -19.02 8.30 -14.29
C ALA A 6 -20.43 8.91 -14.18
N ALA A 7 -20.96 9.05 -12.96
CA ALA A 7 -22.25 9.71 -12.71
C ALA A 7 -22.24 11.22 -13.03
N ARG A 8 -21.13 11.92 -12.72
CA ARG A 8 -20.97 13.36 -13.03
C ARG A 8 -20.91 13.63 -14.53
N ASN A 9 -20.21 12.78 -15.28
CA ASN A 9 -19.96 12.98 -16.70
C ASN A 9 -20.97 12.24 -17.61
N ARG A 10 -21.92 11.49 -17.03
CA ARG A 10 -22.90 10.64 -17.74
C ARG A 10 -22.25 9.68 -18.74
N LEU A 11 -21.03 9.22 -18.45
CA LEU A 11 -20.28 8.32 -19.30
C LEU A 11 -20.57 6.87 -18.87
N PRO A 12 -20.90 5.96 -19.80
CA PRO A 12 -20.87 4.53 -19.55
C PRO A 12 -19.48 4.13 -19.02
N ARG A 13 -19.40 3.19 -18.06
CA ARG A 13 -18.10 2.73 -17.52
C ARG A 13 -17.16 2.19 -18.62
N ALA A 14 -17.72 1.74 -19.74
CA ALA A 14 -16.99 1.24 -20.90
C ALA A 14 -16.24 2.35 -21.68
N ASP A 15 -16.71 3.60 -21.64
CA ASP A 15 -16.11 4.73 -22.38
C ASP A 15 -15.13 5.54 -21.53
N MET A 16 -14.83 5.07 -20.32
CA MET A 16 -13.98 5.80 -19.40
C MET A 16 -12.51 5.62 -19.82
N PRO A 17 -11.77 6.72 -20.05
CA PRO A 17 -10.41 6.62 -20.58
C PRO A 17 -9.51 5.85 -19.60
N ALA A 18 -8.71 4.91 -20.12
CA ALA A 18 -7.95 3.93 -19.35
C ALA A 18 -7.05 4.57 -18.27
N TRP A 19 -6.47 5.74 -18.56
CA TRP A 19 -5.63 6.47 -17.60
C TRP A 19 -6.40 6.94 -16.35
N LYS A 20 -7.70 7.28 -16.48
CA LYS A 20 -8.54 7.64 -15.32
C LYS A 20 -8.84 6.42 -14.45
N ILE A 21 -9.16 5.29 -15.07
CA ILE A 21 -9.38 4.03 -14.35
C ILE A 21 -8.11 3.63 -13.61
N ALA A 22 -6.96 3.70 -14.29
CA ALA A 22 -5.65 3.42 -13.72
C ALA A 22 -5.32 4.35 -12.54
N LEU A 23 -5.56 5.66 -12.68
CA LEU A 23 -5.33 6.63 -11.61
C LEU A 23 -6.24 6.38 -10.40
N TYR A 24 -7.54 6.20 -10.62
CA TYR A 24 -8.48 5.95 -9.51
C TYR A 24 -8.23 4.60 -8.84
N GLY A 25 -7.87 3.57 -9.60
CA GLY A 25 -7.48 2.27 -9.07
C GLY A 25 -6.19 2.34 -8.26
N GLY A 26 -5.18 3.04 -8.78
CA GLY A 26 -3.91 3.27 -8.09
C GLY A 26 -4.09 4.00 -6.76
N LEU A 27 -4.80 5.13 -6.77
CA LEU A 27 -5.08 5.90 -5.55
C LEU A 27 -5.89 5.10 -4.51
N ALA A 28 -6.86 4.30 -4.95
CA ALA A 28 -7.62 3.43 -4.05
C ALA A 28 -6.75 2.34 -3.43
N GLY A 29 -5.85 1.74 -4.22
CA GLY A 29 -4.89 0.74 -3.74
C GLY A 29 -3.92 1.32 -2.72
N GLU A 30 -3.33 2.49 -3.00
CA GLU A 30 -2.43 3.17 -2.07
C GLU A 30 -3.14 3.56 -0.77
N ALA A 31 -4.39 4.05 -0.84
CA ALA A 31 -5.18 4.37 0.36
C ALA A 31 -5.46 3.13 1.23
N LEU A 32 -5.80 1.99 0.61
CA LEU A 32 -5.97 0.71 1.32
C LEU A 32 -4.66 0.26 1.97
N TRP A 33 -3.56 0.40 1.26
CA TRP A 33 -2.25 0.04 1.75
C TRP A 33 -1.83 0.93 2.95
N LEU A 34 -2.03 2.24 2.86
CA LEU A 34 -1.78 3.18 3.96
C LEU A 34 -2.62 2.86 5.21
N ALA A 35 -3.87 2.45 5.03
CA ALA A 35 -4.72 2.00 6.15
C ALA A 35 -4.21 0.71 6.79
N SER A 36 -3.55 -0.15 6.01
CA SER A 36 -3.01 -1.44 6.45
C SER A 36 -1.57 -1.34 6.99
N TYR A 37 -0.88 -0.22 6.73
CA TYR A 37 0.53 0.00 7.07
C TYR A 37 0.89 -0.22 8.55
N PRO A 38 0.05 0.14 9.54
CA PRO A 38 0.33 -0.14 10.95
C PRO A 38 0.54 -1.63 11.23
N PHE A 39 -0.19 -2.51 10.54
CA PHE A 39 -0.03 -3.96 10.67
C PHE A 39 1.27 -4.44 10.02
N ASP A 40 1.65 -3.86 8.89
CA ASP A 40 2.94 -4.14 8.23
C ASP A 40 4.12 -3.77 9.14
N VAL A 41 4.07 -2.62 9.82
CA VAL A 41 5.13 -2.21 10.77
C VAL A 41 5.24 -3.19 11.93
N VAL A 42 4.11 -3.61 12.52
CA VAL A 42 4.11 -4.60 13.61
C VAL A 42 4.67 -5.94 13.12
N LYS A 43 4.24 -6.40 11.95
CA LYS A 43 4.73 -7.62 11.32
C LYS A 43 6.25 -7.55 11.11
N SER A 44 6.76 -6.47 10.51
CA SER A 44 8.20 -6.31 10.28
C SER A 44 8.99 -6.32 11.58
N LYS A 45 8.52 -5.61 12.62
CA LYS A 45 9.19 -5.60 13.94
C LYS A 45 9.27 -7.01 14.54
N MET A 46 8.18 -7.77 14.48
CA MET A 46 8.16 -9.15 14.98
C MET A 46 9.08 -10.06 14.18
N GLN A 47 9.12 -9.91 12.85
CA GLN A 47 10.02 -10.70 11.99
C GLN A 47 11.50 -10.38 12.23
N THR A 48 11.83 -9.15 12.61
CA THR A 48 13.22 -8.73 12.91
C THR A 48 13.70 -9.06 14.32
N ASP A 49 12.80 -9.34 15.26
CA ASP A 49 13.12 -9.51 16.68
C ASP A 49 13.77 -10.88 17.01
N GLY A 50 13.68 -11.84 16.08
CA GLY A 50 14.24 -13.18 16.23
C GLY A 50 13.46 -14.06 17.23
N PHE A 51 13.90 -15.31 17.39
CA PHE A 51 13.27 -16.30 18.28
C PHE A 51 14.18 -16.65 19.46
N GLY A 52 13.61 -16.84 20.65
CA GLY A 52 14.32 -17.37 21.82
C GLY A 52 14.19 -16.50 23.09
N PRO A 53 15.03 -16.74 24.12
CA PRO A 53 14.92 -16.07 25.42
C PRO A 53 15.08 -14.54 25.40
N ARG A 54 15.64 -14.00 24.31
CA ARG A 54 15.86 -12.56 24.09
C ARG A 54 14.76 -11.91 23.22
N GLN A 55 13.72 -12.64 22.85
CA GLN A 55 12.60 -12.12 22.07
C GLN A 55 11.92 -10.97 22.83
N ARG A 56 11.88 -9.80 22.21
CA ARG A 56 11.31 -8.57 22.77
C ARG A 56 9.78 -8.51 22.62
N TYR A 57 9.24 -9.21 21.63
CA TYR A 57 7.83 -9.21 21.27
C TYR A 57 7.25 -10.63 21.28
N PRO A 58 6.82 -11.14 22.45
CA PRO A 58 6.26 -12.50 22.58
C PRO A 58 4.91 -12.69 21.86
N SER A 59 4.21 -11.61 21.51
CA SER A 59 2.97 -11.65 20.74
C SER A 59 2.75 -10.37 19.95
N THR A 60 1.88 -10.42 18.94
CA THR A 60 1.46 -9.25 18.15
C THR A 60 0.89 -8.14 19.02
N ARG A 61 0.09 -8.51 20.03
CA ARG A 61 -0.48 -7.55 21.00
C ARG A 61 0.60 -6.87 21.82
N ALA A 62 1.61 -7.62 22.26
CA ALA A 62 2.75 -7.05 22.99
C ALA A 62 3.57 -6.09 22.12
N CYS A 63 3.81 -6.43 20.85
CA CYS A 63 4.49 -5.55 19.89
C CYS A 63 3.71 -4.25 19.64
N PHE A 64 2.39 -4.36 19.46
CA PHE A 64 1.50 -3.22 19.28
C PHE A 64 1.53 -2.30 20.51
N ALA A 65 1.32 -2.86 21.71
CA ALA A 65 1.33 -2.09 22.95
C ALA A 65 2.71 -1.44 23.22
N ALA A 66 3.80 -2.16 22.97
CA ALA A 66 5.15 -1.62 23.11
C ALA A 66 5.41 -0.47 22.12
N THR A 67 4.97 -0.61 20.87
CA THR A 67 5.10 0.45 19.85
C THR A 67 4.28 1.68 20.22
N TRP A 68 3.04 1.50 20.67
CA TRP A 68 2.17 2.58 21.12
C TRP A 68 2.75 3.32 22.33
N ARG A 69 3.31 2.60 23.31
CA ARG A 69 3.92 3.21 24.51
C ARG A 69 5.21 3.96 24.20
N ALA A 70 5.99 3.52 23.22
CA ALA A 70 7.28 4.12 22.90
C ALA A 70 7.17 5.35 22.00
N ASP A 71 6.44 5.24 20.88
CA ASP A 71 6.41 6.26 19.82
C ASP A 71 4.97 6.76 19.53
N GLY A 72 3.97 6.28 20.27
CA GLY A 72 2.56 6.60 20.03
C GLY A 72 2.11 6.20 18.63
N ILE A 73 1.19 6.99 18.07
CA ILE A 73 0.67 6.74 16.72
C ILE A 73 1.78 6.85 15.66
N ARG A 74 2.75 7.77 15.82
CA ARG A 74 3.84 7.97 14.85
C ARG A 74 4.72 6.72 14.69
N GLY A 75 4.81 5.87 15.73
CA GLY A 75 5.54 4.62 15.69
C GLY A 75 5.07 3.62 14.64
N PHE A 76 3.80 3.70 14.22
CA PHE A 76 3.19 2.82 13.23
C PHE A 76 3.31 3.33 11.78
N TRP A 77 3.78 4.56 11.58
CA TRP A 77 4.06 5.14 10.25
C TRP A 77 5.56 5.38 10.02
N LYS A 78 6.41 4.90 10.93
CA LYS A 78 7.87 5.01 10.86
C LYS A 78 8.36 4.14 9.68
N GLY A 79 8.96 4.77 8.67
CA GLY A 79 9.42 4.09 7.44
C GLY A 79 8.52 4.27 6.21
N ILE A 80 7.46 5.09 6.32
CA ILE A 80 6.56 5.35 5.18
C ILE A 80 7.28 5.99 3.99
N TRP A 81 8.25 6.87 4.24
CA TRP A 81 9.02 7.57 3.20
C TRP A 81 9.77 6.64 2.24
N PRO A 82 10.65 5.73 2.70
CA PRO A 82 11.29 4.77 1.80
C PRO A 82 10.28 3.86 1.09
N THR A 83 9.12 3.61 1.69
CA THR A 83 8.08 2.80 1.06
C THR A 83 7.37 3.53 -0.08
N LEU A 84 7.06 4.81 0.11
CA LEU A 84 6.53 5.68 -0.96
C LEU A 84 7.54 5.87 -2.08
N LEU A 85 8.82 6.03 -1.74
CA LEU A 85 9.90 6.12 -2.73
C LEU A 85 10.00 4.84 -3.56
N ARG A 86 9.82 3.67 -2.95
CA ARG A 86 9.78 2.37 -3.64
C ARG A 86 8.51 2.20 -4.49
N ALA A 87 7.38 2.76 -4.07
CA ALA A 87 6.10 2.61 -4.78
C ALA A 87 6.18 3.18 -6.21
N MET A 88 6.83 4.35 -6.39
CA MET A 88 6.94 4.98 -7.71
C MET A 88 7.61 4.10 -8.78
N PRO A 89 8.83 3.55 -8.57
CA PRO A 89 9.46 2.63 -9.53
C PRO A 89 8.65 1.36 -9.77
N VAL A 90 8.01 0.81 -8.73
CA VAL A 90 7.20 -0.40 -8.87
C VAL A 90 5.99 -0.13 -9.76
N SER A 91 5.25 0.96 -9.51
CA SER A 91 4.11 1.34 -10.34
C SER A 91 4.54 1.61 -11.79
N ALA A 92 5.64 2.34 -12.00
CA ALA A 92 6.18 2.60 -13.33
C ALA A 92 6.56 1.30 -14.08
N GLY A 93 7.22 0.37 -13.39
CA GLY A 93 7.57 -0.94 -13.94
C GLY A 93 6.34 -1.77 -14.29
N THR A 94 5.32 -1.80 -13.44
CA THR A 94 4.05 -2.49 -13.73
C THR A 94 3.38 -1.93 -14.98
N PHE A 95 3.27 -0.60 -15.12
CA PHE A 95 2.69 0.01 -16.33
C PHE A 95 3.50 -0.33 -17.58
N ALA A 96 4.83 -0.21 -17.51
CA ALA A 96 5.70 -0.53 -18.65
C ALA A 96 5.55 -2.00 -19.09
N VAL A 97 5.57 -2.94 -18.14
CA VAL A 97 5.42 -4.37 -18.44
C VAL A 97 4.04 -4.67 -19.03
N VAL A 98 2.97 -4.16 -18.43
CA VAL A 98 1.60 -4.36 -18.96
C VAL A 98 1.49 -3.83 -20.38
N GLU A 99 2.00 -2.63 -20.64
CA GLU A 99 1.96 -2.03 -21.98
C GLU A 99 2.77 -2.83 -23.01
N MET A 100 3.99 -3.27 -22.64
CA MET A 100 4.80 -4.13 -23.51
C MET A 100 4.13 -5.47 -23.80
N THR A 101 3.54 -6.11 -22.78
CA THR A 101 2.86 -7.40 -22.93
C THR A 101 1.59 -7.26 -23.77
N THR A 102 0.76 -6.25 -23.55
CA THR A 102 -0.44 -6.02 -24.36
C THR A 102 -0.10 -5.78 -25.83
N ARG A 103 0.97 -5.01 -26.11
CA ARG A 103 1.46 -4.77 -27.48
C ARG A 103 2.03 -6.02 -28.15
N ALA A 104 2.53 -6.99 -27.39
CA ALA A 104 3.08 -8.24 -27.93
C ALA A 104 1.99 -9.29 -28.22
N ILE A 105 0.83 -9.18 -27.59
CA ILE A 105 -0.29 -10.14 -27.73
C ILE A 105 -1.35 -9.62 -28.71
N SER A 106 -1.35 -8.31 -29.03
CA SER A 106 -2.21 -7.69 -30.04
C SER A 106 -1.56 -7.70 -31.41
#